data_AF-A0A2N5DQN8-F1
#
_entry.id   AF-A0A2N5DQN8-F1
#
_cell.length_a   1.000
_cell.length_b   1.000
_cell.length_c   1.000
_cell.angle_alpha   90.00
_cell.angle_beta   90.00
_cell.angle_gamma   90.00
#
_symmetry.space_group_name_H-M   'P 1'
#
loop_
_entity.id
_entity.type
_entity.pdbx_description
1 polymer ?
#
loop_
_entity_poly.entity_id
_entity_poly.type
_entity_poly.pdbx_seq_one_letter_code
_entity_poly.pdbx_strand_id
1 'polypeptide(L)'
;MAAVVYSFGAALVLGVAASLIGELGKRKPEFAVFSLVVIALLVIGVMALVLWLCARWWSAADEAAREAHKWSWYWGGSTGLALAAVPYILLHAMPGTAEAALPVGMTTTQAVLFGMALLGGFQLIGYSLFWVGWWLKRR
;
A
#
# COMPACT_ATOMS: atom_id res chain seq x y z
N MET A 1 -1.72 -10.09 -20.26
CA MET A 1 -0.75 -9.03 -19.91
C MET A 1 -1.31 -7.61 -20.09
N ALA A 2 -1.88 -7.25 -21.25
CA ALA A 2 -2.40 -5.90 -21.49
C ALA A 2 -3.42 -5.41 -20.43
N ALA A 3 -4.40 -6.24 -20.06
CA ALA A 3 -5.40 -5.89 -19.03
C ALA A 3 -4.78 -5.53 -17.66
N VAL A 4 -3.73 -6.24 -17.24
CA VAL A 4 -3.05 -5.99 -15.96
C VAL A 4 -2.26 -4.67 -16.01
N VAL A 5 -1.57 -4.40 -17.12
CA VAL A 5 -0.85 -3.15 -17.35
C VAL A 5 -1.81 -1.95 -17.37
N TYR A 6 -2.96 -2.09 -18.04
CA TYR A 6 -3.99 -1.05 -18.04
C TYR A 6 -4.59 -0.80 -16.65
N SER A 7 -4.72 -1.84 -15.81
CA SER A 7 -5.21 -1.68 -14.44
C SER A 7 -4.23 -0.92 -13.53
N PHE A 8 -2.93 -1.20 -13.62
CA PHE A 8 -1.91 -0.41 -12.90
C PHE A 8 -1.85 1.03 -13.40
N GLY A 9 -1.96 1.24 -14.73
CA GLY A 9 -2.07 2.58 -15.31
C GLY A 9 -3.31 3.33 -14.82
N ALA A 10 -4.47 2.66 -14.77
CA ALA A 10 -5.71 3.24 -14.26
C ALA A 10 -5.59 3.61 -12.76
N ALA A 11 -5.05 2.73 -11.93
CA ALA A 11 -4.83 3.02 -10.51
C ALA A 11 -3.90 4.23 -10.30
N LEU A 12 -2.83 4.35 -11.10
CA LEU A 12 -1.94 5.50 -11.06
C LEU A 12 -2.65 6.80 -11.46
N VAL A 13 -3.41 6.79 -12.57
CA VAL A 13 -4.18 7.95 -13.04
C VAL A 13 -5.20 8.39 -11.99
N LEU A 14 -5.93 7.45 -11.40
CA LEU A 14 -6.91 7.73 -10.35
C LEU A 14 -6.25 8.29 -9.08
N GLY A 15 -5.04 7.81 -8.73
CA GLY A 15 -4.25 8.35 -7.63
C GLY A 15 -3.79 9.79 -7.87
N VAL A 16 -3.30 10.10 -9.08
CA VAL A 16 -2.93 11.48 -9.47
C VAL A 16 -4.16 12.39 -9.45
N ALA A 17 -5.29 11.92 -10.01
CA ALA A 17 -6.55 12.67 -9.99
C ALA A 17 -7.01 12.96 -8.56
N ALA A 18 -7.00 11.97 -7.67
CA ALA A 18 -7.32 12.13 -6.26
C ALA A 18 -6.41 13.15 -5.57
N SER A 19 -5.11 13.15 -5.88
CA SER A 19 -4.15 14.13 -5.35
C SER A 19 -4.46 15.56 -5.80
N LEU A 20 -4.76 15.75 -7.09
CA LEU A 20 -5.10 17.07 -7.64
C LEU A 20 -6.40 17.61 -7.05
N ILE A 21 -7.40 16.74 -6.89
CA ILE A 21 -8.70 17.08 -6.28
C ILE A 21 -8.52 17.43 -4.79
N GLY A 22 -7.69 16.67 -4.07
CA GLY A 22 -7.36 16.97 -2.68
C GLY A 22 -6.67 18.32 -2.52
N GLU A 23 -5.78 18.67 -3.45
CA GLU A 23 -5.10 19.96 -3.46
C GLU A 23 -6.06 21.12 -3.76
N LEU A 24 -7.03 20.92 -4.65
CA LEU A 24 -8.09 21.89 -4.91
C LEU A 24 -8.93 22.16 -3.65
N GLY A 25 -9.34 21.11 -2.94
CA GLY A 25 -10.13 21.23 -1.70
C GLY A 25 -9.39 21.93 -0.57
N LYS A 26 -8.05 21.83 -0.51
CA LYS A 26 -7.23 22.57 0.47
C LYS A 26 -7.14 24.07 0.16
N ARG A 27 -7.09 24.43 -1.12
CA ARG A 27 -6.97 25.84 -1.56
C ARG A 27 -8.31 26.57 -1.56
N LYS A 28 -9.41 25.83 -1.75
CA LYS A 28 -10.76 26.37 -1.89
C LYS A 28 -11.72 25.67 -0.92
N PRO A 29 -11.97 26.25 0.27
CA PRO A 29 -12.74 25.60 1.32
C PRO A 29 -14.18 25.26 0.89
N GLU A 30 -14.76 26.00 -0.05
CA GLU A 30 -16.08 25.71 -0.63
C GLU A 30 -16.15 24.36 -1.35
N PHE A 31 -15.01 23.81 -1.80
CA PHE A 31 -14.92 22.51 -2.44
C PHE A 31 -14.39 21.41 -1.51
N ALA A 32 -14.12 21.70 -0.23
CA ALA A 32 -13.46 20.74 0.67
C ALA A 32 -14.28 19.43 0.84
N VAL A 33 -15.58 19.55 1.11
CA VAL A 33 -16.48 18.39 1.28
C VAL A 33 -16.62 17.61 -0.02
N PHE A 34 -16.80 18.32 -1.14
CA PHE A 34 -16.86 17.69 -2.46
C PHE A 34 -15.58 16.91 -2.78
N SER A 35 -14.42 17.53 -2.55
CA SER A 35 -13.12 16.92 -2.80
C SER A 35 -12.92 15.66 -1.94
N LEU A 36 -13.32 15.70 -0.68
CA LEU A 36 -13.27 14.56 0.23
C LEU A 36 -14.13 13.39 -0.29
N VAL A 37 -15.39 13.66 -0.67
CA VAL A 37 -16.30 12.63 -1.18
C VAL A 37 -15.76 12.01 -2.47
N VAL A 38 -15.28 12.83 -3.40
CA VAL A 38 -14.73 12.33 -4.67
C VAL A 38 -13.48 11.47 -4.44
N ILE A 39 -12.57 11.90 -3.57
CA ILE A 39 -11.38 11.09 -3.20
C ILE A 39 -11.80 9.77 -2.59
N ALA A 40 -12.77 9.76 -1.66
CA ALA A 40 -13.26 8.54 -1.05
C ALA A 40 -13.83 7.56 -2.08
N LEU A 41 -14.64 8.05 -3.03
CA LEU A 41 -15.20 7.24 -4.11
C LEU A 41 -14.12 6.70 -5.04
N LEU A 42 -13.10 7.49 -5.37
CA LEU A 42 -11.95 7.05 -6.18
C LEU A 42 -11.18 5.93 -5.47
N VAL A 43 -10.91 6.09 -4.17
CA VAL A 43 -10.23 5.07 -3.36
C VAL A 43 -11.04 3.77 -3.33
N ILE A 44 -12.35 3.85 -3.09
CA ILE A 44 -13.24 2.69 -3.10
C ILE A 44 -13.21 2.00 -4.47
N GLY A 45 -13.29 2.77 -5.56
CA GLY A 45 -13.24 2.23 -6.92
C GLY A 45 -11.94 1.51 -7.24
N VAL A 46 -10.80 2.07 -6.84
CA VAL A 46 -9.48 1.43 -6.99
C VAL A 46 -9.40 0.16 -6.16
N MET A 47 -9.86 0.18 -4.91
CA MET A 47 -9.86 -1.01 -4.05
C MET A 47 -10.73 -2.13 -4.64
N ALA A 48 -11.93 -1.80 -5.12
CA ALA A 48 -12.82 -2.77 -5.76
C ALA A 48 -12.19 -3.37 -7.03
N LEU A 49 -11.56 -2.55 -7.87
CA LEU A 49 -10.84 -3.01 -9.06
C LEU A 49 -9.70 -3.96 -8.70
N VAL A 50 -8.86 -3.61 -7.72
CA VAL A 50 -7.74 -4.45 -7.28
C VAL A 50 -8.24 -5.77 -6.69
N LEU A 51 -9.28 -5.75 -5.85
CA LEU A 51 -9.87 -6.98 -5.30
C LEU A 51 -10.43 -7.89 -6.40
N TRP A 52 -11.11 -7.32 -7.39
CA TRP A 52 -11.60 -8.06 -8.54
C TRP A 52 -10.47 -8.70 -9.36
N LEU A 53 -9.38 -7.97 -9.60
CA LEU A 53 -8.19 -8.49 -10.29
C LEU A 53 -7.54 -9.63 -9.50
N CYS A 54 -7.40 -9.46 -8.19
CA CYS A 54 -6.86 -10.50 -7.29
C CYS A 54 -7.74 -11.76 -7.34
N ALA A 55 -9.06 -11.62 -7.23
CA ALA A 55 -10.00 -12.75 -7.30
C ALA A 55 -9.92 -13.49 -8.64
N ARG A 56 -9.85 -12.73 -9.75
CA ARG A 56 -9.68 -13.30 -11.09
C ARG A 56 -8.35 -14.01 -11.27
N TRP A 57 -7.25 -13.46 -10.76
CA TRP A 57 -5.95 -14.12 -10.80
C TRP A 57 -5.97 -15.40 -9.96
N TRP A 58 -6.54 -15.33 -8.75
CA TRP A 58 -6.62 -16.46 -7.83
C TRP A 58 -7.40 -17.64 -8.40
N SER A 59 -8.51 -17.37 -9.10
CA SER A 59 -9.32 -18.43 -9.71
C SER A 59 -8.61 -19.14 -10.87
N ALA A 60 -7.70 -18.45 -11.57
CA ALA A 60 -6.91 -19.00 -12.67
C ALA A 60 -5.56 -19.61 -12.23
N ALA A 61 -5.07 -19.27 -11.03
CA ALA A 61 -3.82 -19.78 -10.51
C ALA A 61 -3.92 -21.27 -10.16
N ASP A 62 -2.87 -22.02 -10.51
CA ASP A 62 -2.71 -23.40 -10.07
C ASP A 62 -2.38 -23.49 -8.57
N GLU A 63 -2.41 -24.70 -8.03
CA GLU A 63 -2.19 -24.92 -6.59
C GLU A 63 -0.76 -24.57 -6.16
N ALA A 64 0.23 -24.83 -7.02
CA ALA A 64 1.63 -24.52 -6.72
C ALA A 64 1.87 -23.01 -6.60
N ALA A 65 1.26 -22.22 -7.48
CA ALA A 65 1.29 -20.76 -7.47
C ALA A 65 0.53 -20.18 -6.26
N ARG A 66 -0.59 -20.80 -5.85
CA ARG A 66 -1.33 -20.38 -4.64
C ARG A 66 -0.52 -20.64 -3.37
N GLU A 67 0.13 -21.80 -3.25
CA GLU A 67 1.02 -22.10 -2.13
C GLU A 67 2.22 -21.15 -2.09
N ALA A 68 2.83 -20.87 -3.25
CA ALA A 68 3.90 -19.88 -3.36
C ALA A 68 3.43 -18.49 -2.89
N HIS A 69 2.22 -18.08 -3.28
CA HIS A 69 1.63 -16.81 -2.86
C HIS A 69 1.41 -16.75 -1.35
N LYS A 70 0.79 -17.77 -0.77
CA LYS A 70 0.54 -17.84 0.68
C LYS A 70 1.83 -17.82 1.47
N TRP A 71 2.83 -18.60 1.06
CA TRP A 71 4.13 -18.64 1.70
C TRP A 71 4.85 -17.28 1.64
N SER A 72 4.89 -16.68 0.45
CA SER A 72 5.55 -15.39 0.24
C SER A 72 4.84 -14.25 0.97
N TRP A 73 3.50 -14.29 1.02
CA TRP A 73 2.70 -13.34 1.76
C TRP A 73 2.85 -13.48 3.27
N TYR A 74 2.87 -14.71 3.80
CA TYR A 74 3.03 -14.95 5.22
C TYR A 74 4.37 -14.40 5.75
N TRP A 75 5.49 -14.76 5.10
CA TRP A 75 6.83 -14.36 5.56
C TRP A 75 7.25 -12.95 5.11
N GLY A 76 6.92 -12.55 3.89
CA GLY A 76 7.31 -11.25 3.35
C GLY A 76 6.31 -10.14 3.63
N GLY A 77 5.01 -10.47 3.65
CA GLY A 77 3.93 -9.50 3.82
C GLY A 77 3.49 -9.31 5.28
N SER A 78 2.91 -10.35 5.87
CA SER A 78 2.32 -10.28 7.21
C SER A 78 3.35 -9.98 8.29
N THR A 79 4.54 -10.60 8.23
CA THR A 79 5.63 -10.32 9.18
C THR A 79 6.10 -8.86 9.10
N GLY A 80 6.27 -8.31 7.89
CA GLY A 80 6.65 -6.91 7.70
C GLY A 80 5.60 -5.94 8.25
N LEU A 81 4.33 -6.22 8.01
CA LEU A 81 3.21 -5.43 8.56
C LEU A 81 3.17 -5.46 10.08
N ALA A 82 3.36 -6.63 10.70
CA ALA A 82 3.40 -6.76 12.15
C ALA A 82 4.55 -5.96 12.77
N LEU A 83 5.73 -5.96 12.15
CA LEU A 83 6.87 -5.17 12.61
C LEU A 83 6.64 -3.66 12.44
N ALA A 84 6.05 -3.23 11.33
CA ALA A 84 5.75 -1.82 11.08
C ALA A 84 4.58 -1.29 11.91
N ALA A 85 3.69 -2.16 12.41
CA ALA A 85 2.63 -1.76 13.31
C ALA A 85 3.18 -1.18 14.62
N VAL A 86 4.31 -1.66 15.12
CA VAL A 86 4.90 -1.19 16.39
C VAL A 86 5.25 0.32 16.35
N PRO A 87 6.11 0.82 15.44
CA PRO A 87 6.40 2.25 15.37
C PRO A 87 5.17 3.09 15.03
N TYR A 88 4.25 2.57 14.21
CA TYR A 88 2.99 3.26 13.92
C TYR A 88 2.13 3.45 15.18
N ILE A 89 1.96 2.39 15.98
CA ILE A 89 1.22 2.44 17.25
C ILE A 89 1.92 3.38 18.23
N LEU A 90 3.26 3.35 18.33
CA LEU A 90 4.00 4.24 19.24
C LEU A 90 3.86 5.71 18.86
N LEU A 91 3.94 6.04 17.56
CA LEU A 91 3.70 7.41 17.05
C LEU A 91 2.29 7.91 17.39
N HIS A 92 1.29 7.02 17.41
CA HIS A 92 -0.09 7.38 17.72
C HIS A 92 -0.37 7.43 19.24
N ALA A 93 0.11 6.46 19.99
CA ALA A 93 -0.18 6.30 21.42
C ALA A 93 0.67 7.21 22.31
N MET A 94 1.90 7.54 21.88
CA MET A 94 2.86 8.34 22.64
C MET A 94 3.54 9.40 21.76
N PRO A 95 2.76 10.33 21.14
CA PRO A 95 3.28 11.23 20.12
C PRO A 95 4.46 12.08 20.61
N GLY A 96 4.41 12.67 21.80
CA GLY A 96 5.51 13.51 22.31
C GLY A 96 6.83 12.75 22.54
N THR A 97 6.76 11.50 22.98
CA THR A 97 7.96 10.65 23.17
C THR A 97 8.51 10.14 21.84
N ALA A 98 7.61 9.75 20.93
CA ALA A 98 8.00 9.25 19.62
C ALA A 98 8.56 10.37 18.73
N GLU A 99 7.99 11.58 18.82
CA GLU A 99 8.47 12.78 18.12
C GLU A 99 9.87 13.18 18.58
N ALA A 100 10.19 13.04 19.88
CA ALA A 100 11.53 13.29 20.39
C ALA A 100 12.60 12.33 19.83
N ALA A 101 12.18 11.16 19.32
CA ALA A 101 13.07 10.19 18.68
C ALA A 101 13.20 10.41 17.17
N LEU A 102 12.43 11.34 16.57
CA LEU A 102 12.53 11.63 15.14
C LEU A 102 13.80 12.43 14.82
N PRO A 103 14.38 12.25 13.62
CA PRO A 103 15.45 13.10 13.13
C PRO A 103 15.07 14.58 13.16
N VAL A 104 16.04 15.45 13.48
CA VAL A 104 15.84 16.90 13.55
C VAL A 104 15.25 17.42 12.23
N GLY A 105 14.10 18.11 12.33
CA GLY A 105 13.40 18.68 11.18
C GLY A 105 12.40 17.75 10.48
N MET A 106 12.24 16.51 10.94
CA MET A 106 11.24 15.58 10.43
C MET A 106 9.92 15.72 11.20
N THR A 107 8.82 15.99 10.51
CA THR A 107 7.47 16.00 11.11
C THR A 107 6.91 14.59 11.23
N THR A 108 5.94 14.40 12.15
CA THR A 108 5.22 13.13 12.31
C THR A 108 4.58 12.65 11.01
N THR A 109 3.98 13.56 10.23
CA THR A 109 3.42 13.23 8.91
C THR A 109 4.50 12.72 7.94
N GLN A 110 5.67 13.37 7.90
CA GLN A 110 6.78 12.92 7.06
C GLN A 110 7.31 11.55 7.50
N ALA A 111 7.43 11.32 8.81
CA ALA A 111 7.86 10.05 9.37
C ALA A 111 6.88 8.92 9.01
N VAL A 112 5.57 9.16 9.11
CA VAL A 112 4.54 8.19 8.72
C VAL A 112 4.59 7.90 7.23
N LEU A 113 4.65 8.92 6.37
CA LEU A 113 4.73 8.74 4.92
C LEU A 113 5.99 7.96 4.50
N PHE A 114 7.14 8.29 5.09
CA PHE A 114 8.40 7.60 4.87
C PHE A 114 8.32 6.15 5.35
N GLY A 115 7.78 5.91 6.54
CA GLY A 115 7.56 4.57 7.09
C GLY A 115 6.64 3.73 6.22
N MET A 116 5.54 4.29 5.70
CA MET A 116 4.64 3.60 4.76
C MET A 116 5.34 3.24 3.45
N ALA A 117 6.17 4.15 2.91
CA ALA A 117 6.95 3.89 1.70
C ALA A 117 7.99 2.77 1.91
N LEU A 118 8.72 2.80 3.03
CA LEU A 118 9.67 1.75 3.41
C LEU A 118 8.98 0.41 3.63
N LEU A 119 7.87 0.39 4.36
CA LEU A 119 7.06 -0.80 4.61
C LEU A 119 6.63 -1.43 3.28
N GLY A 120 6.04 -0.64 2.38
CA GLY A 120 5.63 -1.12 1.06
C GLY A 120 6.83 -1.65 0.25
N GLY A 121 7.96 -0.94 0.26
CA GLY A 121 9.18 -1.37 -0.42
C GLY A 121 9.74 -2.69 0.11
N PHE A 122 9.91 -2.80 1.43
CA PHE A 122 10.40 -4.03 2.05
C PHE A 122 9.44 -5.20 1.91
N GLN A 123 8.13 -4.95 1.96
CA GLN A 123 7.12 -5.97 1.72
C GLN A 123 7.21 -6.52 0.30
N LEU A 124 7.37 -5.66 -0.71
CA LEU A 124 7.58 -6.09 -2.10
C LEU A 124 8.88 -6.88 -2.26
N ILE A 125 9.98 -6.39 -1.68
CA ILE A 125 11.28 -7.09 -1.73
C ILE A 125 11.18 -8.46 -1.05
N GLY A 126 10.68 -8.53 0.18
CA GLY A 126 10.54 -9.77 0.94
C GLY A 126 9.64 -10.76 0.21
N TYR A 127 8.47 -10.31 -0.26
CA TYR A 127 7.57 -11.13 -1.06
C TYR A 127 8.28 -11.68 -2.31
N SER A 128 8.98 -10.85 -3.07
CA SER A 128 9.70 -11.28 -4.29
C SER A 128 10.80 -12.28 -3.97
N LEU A 129 11.56 -12.09 -2.89
CA LEU A 129 12.62 -13.02 -2.48
C LEU A 129 12.05 -14.40 -2.11
N PHE A 130 11.00 -14.44 -1.28
CA PHE A 130 10.37 -15.70 -0.89
C PHE A 130 9.70 -16.40 -2.08
N TRP A 131 9.10 -15.63 -2.98
CA TRP A 131 8.50 -16.16 -4.20
C TRP A 131 9.56 -16.80 -5.10
N VAL A 132 10.64 -16.07 -5.41
CA VAL A 132 11.74 -16.58 -6.25
C VAL A 132 12.40 -17.80 -5.60
N GLY A 133 12.68 -17.74 -4.29
CA GLY A 133 13.26 -18.86 -3.55
C GLY A 133 12.39 -20.12 -3.58
N TRP A 134 11.06 -19.98 -3.51
CA TRP A 134 10.13 -21.10 -3.60
C TRP A 134 10.26 -21.88 -4.91
N TRP A 135 10.39 -21.17 -6.03
CA TRP A 135 10.57 -21.75 -7.35
C TRP A 135 11.97 -22.32 -7.55
N LEU A 136 13.02 -21.62 -7.10
CA LEU A 136 14.40 -22.10 -7.21
C LEU A 136 14.61 -23.43 -6.49
N LYS A 137 13.97 -23.65 -5.33
CA LYS A 137 14.04 -24.91 -4.58
C LYS A 137 13.33 -26.09 -5.27
N ARG A 138 12.43 -25.81 -6.22
CA ARG A 138 11.57 -26.80 -6.89
C ARG A 138 11.85 -26.89 -8.39
N ARG A 139 13.00 -26.38 -8.82
CA ARG A 139 13.62 -26.76 -10.09
C ARG A 139 14.36 -28.08 -9.91
#